data_AF-A1HT64-F1
#
_entry.id   AF-A1HT64-F1
#
_cell.length_a   1.000
_cell.length_b   1.000
_cell.length_c   1.000
_cell.angle_alpha   90.00
_cell.angle_beta   90.00
_cell.angle_gamma   90.00
#
_symmetry.space_group_name_H-M   'P 1'
#
loop_
_entity.id
_entity.type
_entity.pdbx_description
1 polymer ?
#
loop_
_entity_poly.entity_id
_entity_poly.type
_entity_poly.pdbx_seq_one_letter_code
_entity_poly.pdbx_strand_id
1 'polypeptide(L)'
;FGFTAVLTIPGMKNGDLAFLTLVRQTYPAWFLGFIGAAGAITAMVPSSVILIGASTLLAKNVYHGMINPQASEKTVTLIARSIVIVLTVISLYLAIYAPNMLVNLLLIGYNGVTQFFPAVVLALVWRGVTKAGVLTGIITGISVVAFLTFNKMDPFLGFNGGFVALTVNFVVTVIVSLMTTPPPKETVDTFFKAIAEESV
;
A
#
# COMPACT_ATOMS: atom_id res chain seq x y z
N PHE A 1 12.79 -11.94 -13.62
CA PHE A 1 12.23 -11.93 -14.98
C PHE A 1 12.33 -10.56 -15.65
N GLY A 2 11.91 -9.45 -15.01
CA GLY A 2 12.02 -8.11 -15.59
C GLY A 2 13.45 -7.66 -15.92
N PHE A 3 14.39 -7.78 -14.97
CA PHE A 3 15.80 -7.42 -15.19
C PHE A 3 16.48 -8.24 -16.30
N THR A 4 16.20 -9.55 -16.38
CA THR A 4 16.73 -10.42 -17.42
C THR A 4 16.20 -10.08 -18.80
N ALA A 5 14.93 -9.67 -18.91
CA ALA A 5 14.29 -9.26 -20.16
C ALA A 5 14.82 -7.94 -20.72
N VAL A 6 15.17 -7.00 -19.84
CA VAL A 6 15.82 -5.72 -20.23
C VAL A 6 17.22 -5.97 -20.81
N LEU A 7 17.93 -7.00 -20.34
CA LEU A 7 19.25 -7.36 -20.85
C LEU A 7 19.21 -8.16 -22.17
N THR A 8 18.11 -8.85 -22.46
CA THR A 8 17.97 -9.67 -23.67
C THR A 8 17.27 -8.96 -24.82
N ILE A 9 16.51 -7.89 -24.55
CA ILE A 9 15.81 -7.10 -25.57
C ILE A 9 16.31 -5.64 -25.52
N PRO A 10 17.31 -5.28 -26.32
CA PRO A 10 17.80 -3.90 -26.39
C PRO A 10 16.72 -2.96 -26.96
N GLY A 11 16.46 -1.85 -26.27
CA GLY A 11 15.57 -0.78 -26.75
C GLY A 11 14.12 -0.80 -26.25
N MET A 12 13.78 -1.65 -25.27
CA MET A 12 12.43 -1.70 -24.70
C MET A 12 12.10 -0.43 -23.88
N LYS A 13 11.08 0.33 -24.32
CA LYS A 13 10.59 1.52 -23.59
C LYS A 13 9.67 1.19 -22.41
N ASN A 14 8.95 0.06 -22.45
CA ASN A 14 7.96 -0.32 -21.43
C ASN A 14 8.32 -1.67 -20.79
N GLY A 15 8.84 -1.64 -19.56
CA GLY A 15 9.23 -2.84 -18.81
C GLY A 15 8.06 -3.78 -18.47
N ASP A 16 6.84 -3.26 -18.40
CA ASP A 16 5.64 -4.03 -18.06
C ASP A 16 5.30 -5.11 -19.08
N LEU A 17 5.68 -4.90 -20.35
CA LEU A 17 5.42 -5.83 -21.45
C LEU A 17 6.61 -6.78 -21.71
N ALA A 18 7.69 -6.67 -20.93
CA ALA A 18 8.93 -7.37 -21.20
C ALA A 18 8.77 -8.89 -21.19
N PHE A 19 8.02 -9.42 -20.21
CA PHE A 19 7.74 -10.85 -20.12
C PHE A 19 6.91 -11.36 -21.30
N LEU A 20 5.80 -10.68 -21.64
CA LEU A 20 4.94 -11.09 -22.76
C LEU A 20 5.66 -10.98 -24.11
N THR A 21 6.54 -9.99 -24.26
CA THR A 21 7.36 -9.81 -25.46
C THR A 21 8.35 -10.97 -25.63
N LEU A 22 9.02 -11.40 -24.56
CA LEU A 22 9.90 -12.56 -24.59
C LEU A 22 9.14 -13.85 -24.96
N VAL A 23 7.97 -14.07 -24.35
CA VAL A 23 7.14 -15.25 -24.65
C VAL A 23 6.72 -15.26 -26.11
N ARG A 24 6.32 -14.09 -26.66
CA ARG A 24 5.95 -13.95 -28.07
C ARG A 24 7.10 -14.27 -29.04
N GLN A 25 8.34 -13.96 -28.67
CA GLN A 25 9.51 -14.23 -29.51
C GLN A 25 9.98 -15.70 -29.43
N THR A 26 9.69 -16.38 -28.32
CA THR A 26 10.23 -17.73 -28.04
C THR A 26 9.23 -18.85 -28.32
N TYR A 27 7.92 -18.57 -28.23
CA TYR A 27 6.87 -19.59 -28.29
C TYR A 27 5.83 -19.31 -29.38
N PRO A 28 5.07 -20.35 -29.82
CA PRO A 28 3.96 -20.19 -30.76
C PRO A 28 2.83 -19.31 -30.20
N ALA A 29 2.04 -18.70 -31.09
CA ALA A 29 0.97 -17.76 -30.73
C ALA A 29 -0.10 -18.34 -29.78
N TRP A 30 -0.42 -19.64 -29.89
CA TRP A 30 -1.38 -20.29 -28.99
C TRP A 30 -0.90 -20.30 -27.53
N PHE A 31 0.41 -20.44 -27.31
CA PHE A 31 1.00 -20.44 -25.98
C PHE A 31 1.01 -19.04 -25.37
N LEU A 32 1.21 -18.00 -26.18
CA LEU A 32 1.07 -16.61 -25.75
C LEU A 32 -0.35 -16.33 -25.22
N GLY A 33 -1.39 -16.81 -25.92
CA GLY A 33 -2.77 -16.68 -25.48
C GLY A 33 -3.02 -17.38 -24.14
N PHE A 34 -2.46 -18.58 -23.95
CA PHE A 34 -2.54 -19.31 -22.69
C PHE A 34 -1.88 -18.55 -21.54
N ILE A 35 -0.66 -18.03 -21.73
CA ILE A 35 0.06 -17.25 -20.72
C ILE A 35 -0.65 -15.92 -20.42
N GLY A 36 -1.20 -15.26 -21.43
CA GLY A 36 -2.00 -14.05 -21.25
C GLY A 36 -3.26 -14.30 -20.41
N ALA A 37 -3.97 -15.40 -20.67
CA ALA A 37 -5.13 -15.80 -19.89
C ALA A 37 -4.76 -16.16 -18.44
N ALA A 38 -3.67 -16.91 -18.23
CA ALA A 38 -3.17 -17.23 -16.91
C ALA A 38 -2.83 -15.95 -16.11
N GLY A 39 -2.09 -15.01 -16.73
CA GLY A 39 -1.76 -13.73 -16.12
C GLY A 39 -2.98 -12.88 -15.77
N ALA A 40 -3.99 -12.85 -16.65
CA ALA A 40 -5.24 -12.14 -16.40
C ALA A 40 -5.99 -12.71 -15.18
N ILE A 41 -6.10 -14.05 -15.09
CA ILE A 41 -6.72 -14.72 -13.95
C ILE A 41 -5.93 -14.45 -12.66
N THR A 42 -4.59 -14.55 -12.72
CA THR A 42 -3.70 -14.26 -11.58
C THR A 42 -3.85 -12.82 -11.08
N ALA A 43 -4.05 -11.84 -11.97
CA ALA A 43 -4.27 -10.45 -11.57
C ALA A 43 -5.69 -10.21 -11.03
N MET A 44 -6.70 -10.93 -11.55
CA MET A 44 -8.09 -10.78 -11.15
C MET A 44 -8.32 -11.17 -9.69
N VAL A 45 -7.79 -12.31 -9.24
CA VAL A 45 -8.00 -12.83 -7.87
C VAL A 45 -7.62 -11.82 -6.77
N PRO A 46 -6.37 -11.30 -6.70
CA PRO A 46 -6.00 -10.33 -5.67
C PRO A 46 -6.76 -9.00 -5.82
N SER A 47 -7.04 -8.59 -7.07
CA SER A 47 -7.82 -7.36 -7.32
C SER A 47 -9.23 -7.46 -6.72
N SER A 48 -9.90 -8.60 -6.87
CA SER A 48 -11.22 -8.83 -6.28
C SER A 48 -11.18 -8.81 -4.75
N VAL A 49 -10.17 -9.42 -4.13
CA VAL A 49 -10.02 -9.44 -2.67
C VAL A 49 -9.79 -8.03 -2.13
N ILE A 50 -8.88 -7.27 -2.74
CA ILE A 50 -8.58 -5.89 -2.35
C ILE A 50 -9.83 -5.00 -2.52
N LEU A 51 -10.57 -5.15 -3.62
CA LEU A 51 -11.78 -4.40 -3.90
C LEU A 51 -12.88 -4.66 -2.86
N ILE A 52 -13.14 -5.93 -2.52
CA ILE A 52 -14.11 -6.32 -1.50
C ILE A 52 -13.66 -5.83 -0.12
N GLY A 53 -12.37 -5.92 0.19
CA GLY A 53 -11.79 -5.38 1.42
C GLY A 53 -12.02 -3.88 1.54
N ALA A 54 -11.66 -3.12 0.51
CA ALA A 54 -11.83 -1.67 0.46
C ALA A 54 -13.30 -1.26 0.57
N SER A 55 -14.21 -1.93 -0.16
CA SER A 55 -15.63 -1.62 -0.09
C SER A 55 -16.23 -1.92 1.28
N THR A 56 -15.78 -2.99 1.93
CA THR A 56 -16.23 -3.36 3.27
C THR A 56 -15.72 -2.37 4.32
N LEU A 57 -14.46 -1.93 4.21
CA LEU A 57 -13.90 -0.90 5.08
C LEU A 57 -14.64 0.43 4.93
N LEU A 58 -14.94 0.85 3.70
CA LEU A 58 -15.72 2.08 3.48
C LEU A 58 -17.15 1.94 4.02
N ALA A 59 -17.82 0.81 3.80
CA ALA A 59 -19.17 0.60 4.32
C ALA A 59 -19.21 0.55 5.85
N LYS A 60 -18.26 -0.13 6.50
CA LYS A 60 -18.23 -0.27 7.97
C LYS A 60 -17.69 0.97 8.67
N ASN A 61 -16.57 1.51 8.21
CA ASN A 61 -15.89 2.59 8.93
C ASN A 61 -16.46 3.97 8.57
N VAL A 62 -16.80 4.19 7.30
CA VAL A 62 -17.32 5.49 6.85
C VAL A 62 -18.83 5.52 6.94
N TYR A 63 -19.53 4.60 6.25
CA TYR A 63 -20.99 4.65 6.23
C TYR A 63 -21.59 4.31 7.59
N HIS A 64 -21.33 3.11 8.13
CA HIS A 64 -21.85 2.75 9.45
C HIS A 64 -21.18 3.57 10.56
N GLY A 65 -19.85 3.68 10.58
CA GLY A 65 -19.13 4.36 11.66
C GLY A 65 -19.37 5.88 11.76
N MET A 66 -19.55 6.59 10.65
CA MET A 66 -19.62 8.07 10.65
C MET A 66 -20.93 8.63 10.11
N ILE A 67 -21.56 8.00 9.12
CA ILE A 67 -22.75 8.56 8.43
C ILE A 67 -24.06 8.08 9.08
N ASN A 68 -24.21 6.77 9.31
CA ASN A 68 -25.38 6.17 9.91
C ASN A 68 -25.02 5.02 10.87
N PRO A 69 -24.69 5.34 12.14
CA PRO A 69 -24.34 4.36 13.17
C PRO A 69 -25.45 3.37 13.56
N GLN A 70 -26.69 3.61 13.15
CA GLN A 70 -27.82 2.72 13.42
C GLN A 70 -28.20 1.86 12.21
N ALA A 71 -27.40 1.87 11.14
CA ALA A 71 -27.67 1.08 9.96
C ALA A 71 -27.62 -0.43 10.26
N SER A 72 -28.65 -1.17 9.85
CA SER A 72 -28.66 -2.63 9.99
C SER A 72 -27.52 -3.30 9.20
N GLU A 73 -27.07 -4.49 9.62
CA GLU A 73 -26.05 -5.25 8.89
C GLU A 73 -26.42 -5.51 7.42
N LYS A 74 -27.72 -5.72 7.16
CA LYS A 74 -28.26 -5.88 5.79
C LYS A 74 -28.01 -4.61 4.97
N THR A 75 -28.26 -3.45 5.54
CA THR A 75 -28.00 -2.15 4.91
C THR A 75 -26.51 -1.96 4.64
N VAL A 76 -25.65 -2.22 5.63
CA VAL A 76 -24.20 -2.11 5.47
C VAL A 76 -23.67 -3.02 4.36
N THR A 77 -24.19 -4.24 4.28
CA THR A 77 -23.84 -5.20 3.21
C THR A 77 -24.28 -4.69 1.84
N LEU A 78 -25.47 -4.11 1.74
CA LEU A 78 -25.97 -3.54 0.49
C LEU A 78 -25.13 -2.34 0.05
N ILE A 79 -24.77 -1.46 0.98
CA ILE A 79 -23.85 -0.34 0.72
C ILE A 79 -22.47 -0.83 0.27
N ALA A 80 -21.92 -1.86 0.92
CA ALA A 80 -20.65 -2.46 0.50
C ALA A 80 -20.71 -2.95 -0.97
N ARG A 81 -21.79 -3.64 -1.37
CA ARG A 81 -21.99 -4.08 -2.75
C ARG A 81 -22.10 -2.91 -3.73
N SER A 82 -22.80 -1.84 -3.37
CA SER A 82 -22.87 -0.63 -4.20
C SER A 82 -21.50 0.03 -4.36
N ILE A 83 -20.70 0.10 -3.28
CA ILE A 83 -19.34 0.65 -3.32
C ILE A 83 -18.44 -0.18 -4.25
N VAL A 84 -18.54 -1.51 -4.25
CA VAL A 84 -17.80 -2.38 -5.21
C VAL A 84 -18.06 -1.94 -6.65
N ILE A 85 -19.33 -1.74 -7.03
CA ILE A 85 -19.70 -1.33 -8.39
C ILE A 85 -19.10 0.04 -8.71
N VAL A 86 -19.25 1.02 -7.80
CA VAL A 86 -18.73 2.38 -7.99
C VAL A 86 -17.21 2.37 -8.17
N LEU A 87 -16.48 1.71 -7.28
CA LEU A 87 -15.02 1.60 -7.34
C LEU A 87 -14.56 0.88 -8.62
N THR A 88 -15.28 -0.15 -9.06
CA THR A 88 -14.99 -0.86 -10.31
C THR A 88 -15.13 0.06 -11.52
N VAL A 89 -16.22 0.83 -11.60
CA VAL A 89 -16.46 1.76 -12.71
C VAL A 89 -15.40 2.85 -12.75
N ILE A 90 -15.05 3.44 -11.59
CA ILE A 90 -13.99 4.45 -11.51
C ILE A 90 -12.64 3.86 -11.91
N SER A 91 -12.32 2.66 -11.42
CA SER A 91 -11.06 1.98 -11.75
C SER A 91 -10.96 1.66 -13.24
N LEU A 92 -12.03 1.15 -13.85
CA LEU A 92 -12.11 0.86 -15.27
C LEU A 92 -11.95 2.14 -16.12
N TYR A 93 -12.61 3.23 -15.71
CA TYR A 93 -12.48 4.51 -16.38
C TYR A 93 -11.04 5.02 -16.34
N LEU A 94 -10.40 5.02 -15.17
CA LEU A 94 -9.00 5.44 -15.02
C LEU A 94 -8.05 4.52 -15.79
N ALA A 95 -8.29 3.21 -15.81
CA ALA A 95 -7.46 2.26 -16.55
C ALA A 95 -7.49 2.52 -18.07
N ILE A 96 -8.66 2.90 -18.63
CA ILE A 96 -8.81 3.16 -20.07
C ILE A 96 -8.29 4.55 -20.45
N TYR A 97 -8.68 5.59 -19.70
CA TYR A 97 -8.49 6.98 -20.13
C TYR A 97 -7.31 7.68 -19.44
N ALA A 98 -6.88 7.21 -18.27
CA ALA A 98 -5.85 7.87 -17.47
C ALA A 98 -4.90 6.88 -16.77
N PRO A 99 -4.27 5.93 -17.50
CA PRO A 99 -3.46 4.87 -16.90
C PRO A 99 -2.28 5.41 -16.07
N ASN A 100 -1.63 6.49 -16.53
CA ASN A 100 -0.56 7.14 -15.77
C ASN A 100 -1.06 7.75 -14.46
N MET A 101 -2.28 8.29 -14.44
CA MET A 101 -2.89 8.81 -13.22
C MET A 101 -3.22 7.67 -12.25
N LEU A 102 -3.70 6.54 -12.75
CA LEU A 102 -3.96 5.33 -11.96
C LEU A 102 -2.68 4.84 -11.26
N VAL A 103 -1.57 4.76 -12.00
CA VAL A 103 -0.26 4.37 -11.45
C VAL A 103 0.21 5.40 -10.41
N ASN A 104 0.07 6.69 -10.68
CA ASN A 104 0.45 7.73 -9.71
C ASN A 104 -0.38 7.66 -8.42
N LEU A 105 -1.69 7.42 -8.53
CA LEU A 105 -2.58 7.27 -7.37
C LEU A 105 -2.17 6.06 -6.53
N LEU A 106 -1.83 4.95 -7.18
CA LEU A 106 -1.29 3.76 -6.53
C LEU A 106 0.00 4.07 -5.78
N LEU A 107 0.97 4.74 -6.41
CA LEU A 107 2.25 5.11 -5.81
C LEU A 107 2.08 6.04 -4.61
N ILE A 108 1.24 7.07 -4.73
CA ILE A 108 0.95 7.99 -3.63
C ILE A 108 0.31 7.24 -2.45
N GLY A 109 -0.65 6.35 -2.74
CA GLY A 109 -1.28 5.48 -1.74
C GLY A 109 -0.25 4.62 -0.99
N TYR A 110 0.63 3.92 -1.72
CA TYR A 110 1.69 3.11 -1.12
C TYR A 110 2.69 3.96 -0.31
N ASN A 111 3.09 5.11 -0.82
CA ASN A 111 4.00 6.01 -0.11
C ASN A 111 3.40 6.50 1.22
N GLY A 112 2.08 6.70 1.28
CA GLY A 112 1.37 7.03 2.51
C GLY A 112 1.26 5.84 3.47
N VAL A 113 0.81 4.68 2.99
CA VAL A 113 0.63 3.47 3.82
C VAL A 113 1.96 2.98 4.41
N THR A 114 3.06 3.08 3.65
CA THR A 114 4.40 2.71 4.14
C THR A 114 4.84 3.54 5.34
N GLN A 115 4.29 4.74 5.58
CA GLN A 115 4.64 5.54 6.76
C GLN A 115 4.19 4.94 8.08
N PHE A 116 3.28 3.96 8.07
CA PHE A 116 2.93 3.20 9.28
C PHE A 116 3.97 2.12 9.63
N PHE A 117 4.89 1.80 8.72
CA PHE A 117 5.87 0.73 8.90
C PHE A 117 6.79 0.94 10.13
N PRO A 118 7.39 2.13 10.38
CA PRO A 118 8.22 2.35 11.56
C PRO A 118 7.45 2.12 12.86
N ALA A 119 6.17 2.52 12.90
CA ALA A 119 5.32 2.33 14.07
C ALA A 119 5.13 0.85 14.41
N VAL A 120 4.80 0.02 13.41
CA VAL A 120 4.58 -1.41 13.59
C VAL A 120 5.88 -2.12 13.99
N VAL A 121 6.97 -1.86 13.26
CA VAL A 121 8.26 -2.51 13.52
C VAL A 121 8.80 -2.13 14.91
N LEU A 122 8.80 -0.84 15.25
CA LEU A 122 9.32 -0.40 16.54
C LEU A 122 8.41 -0.85 17.70
N ALA A 123 7.09 -0.94 17.52
CA ALA A 123 6.21 -1.48 18.55
C ALA A 123 6.52 -2.96 18.86
N LEU A 124 6.86 -3.76 17.84
CA LEU A 124 7.16 -5.18 18.01
C LEU A 124 8.58 -5.45 18.55
N VAL A 125 9.55 -4.61 18.21
CA VAL A 125 10.98 -4.86 18.51
C VAL A 125 11.50 -4.02 19.68
N TRP A 126 10.98 -2.80 19.86
CA TRP A 126 11.52 -1.83 20.81
C TRP A 126 10.51 -1.40 21.87
N ARG A 127 10.78 -1.81 23.11
CA ARG A 127 9.96 -1.48 24.30
C ARG A 127 9.85 0.01 24.63
N GLY A 128 10.73 0.85 24.06
CA GLY A 128 10.81 2.28 24.34
C GLY A 128 10.02 3.17 23.39
N VAL A 129 9.31 2.61 22.40
CA VAL A 129 8.55 3.42 21.45
C VAL A 129 7.39 4.15 22.15
N THR A 130 7.22 5.43 21.83
CA THR A 130 6.20 6.29 22.44
C THR A 130 5.12 6.68 21.43
N LYS A 131 3.89 6.92 21.91
CA LYS A 131 2.78 7.41 21.08
C LYS A 131 3.14 8.73 20.39
N ALA A 132 3.82 9.62 21.10
CA ALA A 132 4.26 10.91 20.57
C ALA A 132 5.30 10.74 19.46
N GLY A 133 6.26 9.83 19.62
CA GLY A 133 7.25 9.54 18.58
C GLY A 133 6.62 8.97 17.31
N VAL A 134 5.71 8.00 17.46
CA VAL A 134 4.99 7.41 16.32
C VAL A 134 4.16 8.46 15.58
N LEU A 135 3.39 9.28 16.31
CA LEU A 135 2.52 10.27 15.69
C LEU A 135 3.33 11.35 14.95
N THR A 136 4.38 11.87 15.58
CA THR A 136 5.25 12.87 14.96
C THR A 136 6.00 12.31 13.76
N GLY A 137 6.51 11.08 13.85
CA GLY A 137 7.15 10.37 12.74
C GLY A 137 6.23 10.22 11.53
N ILE A 138 5.00 9.72 11.74
CA ILE A 138 4.00 9.57 10.66
C ILE A 138 3.68 10.92 10.03
N ILE A 139 3.42 11.96 10.84
CA ILE A 139 3.12 13.31 10.32
C ILE A 139 4.29 13.83 9.50
N THR A 140 5.52 13.71 9.98
CA THR A 140 6.72 14.13 9.24
C THR A 140 6.87 13.33 7.94
N GLY A 141 6.73 12.00 8.00
CA GLY A 141 6.81 11.13 6.81
C GLY A 141 5.81 11.53 5.74
N ILE A 142 4.53 11.66 6.10
CA ILE A 142 3.47 12.09 5.18
C ILE A 142 3.77 13.49 4.61
N SER A 143 4.27 14.40 5.44
CA SER A 143 4.62 15.77 5.01
C SER A 143 5.77 15.76 4.00
N VAL A 144 6.78 14.91 4.19
CA VAL A 144 7.89 14.74 3.24
C VAL A 144 7.41 14.10 1.94
N VAL A 145 6.55 13.06 1.99
CA VAL A 145 5.94 12.47 0.79
C VAL A 145 5.19 13.54 0.00
N ALA A 146 4.33 14.32 0.67
CA ALA A 146 3.57 15.39 0.04
C ALA A 146 4.49 16.43 -0.57
N PHE A 147 5.50 16.89 0.17
CA PHE A 147 6.47 17.89 -0.31
C PHE A 147 7.21 17.39 -1.56
N LEU A 148 7.75 16.17 -1.55
CA LEU A 148 8.47 15.63 -2.70
C LEU A 148 7.56 15.42 -3.91
N THR A 149 6.32 14.98 -3.69
CA THR A 149 5.34 14.75 -4.75
C THR A 149 4.90 16.06 -5.40
N PHE A 150 4.51 17.06 -4.61
CA PHE A 150 4.02 18.34 -5.14
C PHE A 150 5.11 19.18 -5.82
N ASN A 151 6.36 19.08 -5.36
CA ASN A 151 7.48 19.75 -6.00
C ASN A 151 8.09 18.97 -7.18
N LYS A 152 7.51 17.81 -7.55
CA LYS A 152 8.02 16.92 -8.62
C LYS A 152 9.50 16.53 -8.42
N MET A 153 9.87 16.29 -7.17
CA MET A 153 11.23 15.93 -6.76
C MET A 153 11.43 14.41 -6.58
N ASP A 154 10.45 13.60 -6.99
CA ASP A 154 10.53 12.13 -6.99
C ASP A 154 10.99 11.65 -8.38
N PRO A 155 12.09 10.86 -8.50
CA PRO A 155 12.96 10.36 -7.44
C PRO A 155 13.93 11.41 -6.87
N PHE A 156 14.09 11.39 -5.55
CA PHE A 156 15.00 12.27 -4.83
C PHE A 156 16.34 11.55 -4.58
N LEU A 157 17.43 12.10 -5.11
CA LEU A 157 18.78 11.50 -5.03
C LEU A 157 18.87 10.06 -5.56
N GLY A 158 18.03 9.71 -6.55
CA GLY A 158 17.94 8.36 -7.11
C GLY A 158 17.10 7.37 -6.30
N PHE A 159 16.57 7.79 -5.15
CA PHE A 159 15.65 7.00 -4.33
C PHE A 159 14.20 7.45 -4.54
N ASN A 160 13.27 6.52 -4.42
CA ASN A 160 11.85 6.84 -4.42
C ASN A 160 11.51 7.76 -3.24
N GLY A 161 10.68 8.78 -3.47
CA GLY A 161 10.30 9.77 -2.47
C GLY A 161 9.65 9.16 -1.22
N GLY A 162 8.89 8.08 -1.37
CA GLY A 162 8.33 7.31 -0.25
C GLY A 162 9.39 6.67 0.64
N PHE A 163 10.47 6.15 0.06
CA PHE A 163 11.58 5.55 0.81
C PHE A 163 12.38 6.61 1.58
N VAL A 164 12.62 7.77 0.97
CA VAL A 164 13.26 8.91 1.64
C VAL A 164 12.42 9.37 2.82
N ALA A 165 11.11 9.56 2.59
CA ALA A 165 10.17 9.94 3.64
C ALA A 165 10.09 8.91 4.77
N LEU A 166 10.09 7.62 4.44
CA LEU A 166 10.10 6.53 5.41
C LEU A 166 11.35 6.58 6.31
N THR A 167 12.50 6.88 5.73
CA THR A 167 13.77 7.01 6.47
C THR A 167 13.69 8.18 7.45
N VAL A 168 13.18 9.34 7.00
CA VAL A 168 12.99 10.50 7.87
C VAL A 168 12.00 10.19 9.01
N ASN A 169 10.86 9.57 8.69
CA ASN A 169 9.87 9.13 9.67
C ASN A 169 10.47 8.20 10.73
N PHE A 170 11.24 7.21 10.32
CA PHE A 170 11.90 6.28 11.24
C PHE A 170 12.84 7.03 12.21
N VAL A 171 13.68 7.93 11.69
CA VAL A 171 14.60 8.74 12.49
C VAL A 171 13.84 9.64 13.47
N VAL A 172 12.80 10.34 13.01
CA VAL A 172 11.98 11.21 13.86
C VAL A 172 11.29 10.41 14.95
N THR A 173 10.72 9.25 14.61
CA THR A 173 10.08 8.35 15.58
C THR A 173 11.05 7.97 16.69
N VAL A 174 12.26 7.54 16.34
CA VAL A 174 13.29 7.15 17.32
C VAL A 174 13.71 8.33 18.19
N ILE A 175 14.05 9.48 17.59
CA ILE A 175 14.50 10.66 18.32
C ILE A 175 13.41 11.14 19.30
N VAL A 176 12.18 11.31 18.82
CA VAL A 176 11.09 11.80 19.67
C VAL A 176 10.72 10.77 20.73
N SER A 177 10.76 9.47 20.45
CA SER A 177 10.55 8.45 21.48
C SER A 177 11.63 8.43 22.56
N LEU A 178 12.89 8.71 22.22
CA LEU A 178 13.97 8.87 23.20
C LEU A 178 13.83 10.14 24.05
N MET A 179 13.24 11.19 23.49
CA MET A 179 13.06 12.49 24.15
C MET A 179 11.75 12.60 24.94
N THR A 180 10.81 11.67 24.77
CA THR A 180 9.48 11.70 25.40
C THR A 180 9.34 10.65 26.50
N THR A 181 8.33 10.83 27.35
CA THR A 181 8.08 9.94 28.49
C THR A 181 7.86 8.49 28.00
N PRO A 182 8.64 7.53 28.51
CA PRO A 182 8.46 6.12 28.17
C PRO A 182 7.05 5.62 28.53
N PRO A 183 6.50 4.66 27.76
CA PRO A 183 5.22 4.04 28.10
C PRO A 183 5.28 3.32 29.46
N PRO A 184 4.15 3.20 30.18
CA PRO A 184 4.09 2.46 31.43
C PRO A 184 4.57 1.02 31.26
N LYS A 185 5.50 0.58 32.13
CA LYS A 185 6.12 -0.75 32.04
C LYS A 185 5.09 -1.88 32.02
N GLU A 186 4.04 -1.76 32.82
CA GLU A 186 2.95 -2.75 32.89
C GLU A 186 2.23 -2.95 31.55
N THR A 187 1.94 -1.86 30.82
CA THR A 187 1.32 -1.93 29.49
C THR A 187 2.24 -2.58 28.47
N VAL A 188 3.54 -2.24 28.51
CA VAL A 188 4.56 -2.83 27.62
C VAL A 188 4.71 -4.31 27.92
N ASP A 189 4.88 -4.70 29.17
CA ASP A 189 5.08 -6.09 29.55
C ASP A 189 3.86 -6.96 29.22
N THR A 190 2.65 -6.44 29.38
CA THR A 190 1.42 -7.13 28.95
C THR A 190 1.38 -7.33 27.44
N PHE A 191 1.72 -6.31 26.66
CA PHE A 191 1.77 -6.40 25.19
C PHE A 191 2.80 -7.43 24.70
N PHE A 192 4.02 -7.39 25.25
CA PHE A 192 5.08 -8.34 24.87
C PHE A 192 4.81 -9.77 25.33
N LYS A 193 4.11 -9.96 26.47
CA LYS A 193 3.64 -11.30 26.90
C LYS A 193 2.60 -11.85 25.93
N ALA A 194 1.61 -11.05 25.54
CA ALA A 194 0.60 -11.48 24.57
C ALA A 194 1.21 -11.93 23.23
N ILE A 195 2.22 -11.20 22.73
CA ILE A 195 2.96 -11.60 21.52
C ILE A 195 3.70 -12.93 21.72
N ALA A 196 4.28 -13.16 22.89
CA ALA A 196 4.99 -14.40 23.19
C ALA A 196 4.03 -15.60 23.31
N GLU A 197 2.79 -15.39 23.75
CA GLU A 197 1.76 -16.44 23.85
C GLU A 197 1.18 -16.82 22.48
N GLU A 198 1.01 -15.87 21.55
CA GLU A 198 0.54 -16.15 20.18
C GLU A 198 1.58 -16.87 19.30
N SER A 199 2.84 -16.93 19.73
CA SER A 199 3.94 -17.54 18.97
C SER A 199 4.27 -18.98 19.39
N VAL A 200 3.48 -19.57 20.30
CA VAL A 200 3.54 -20.98 20.76
C VAL A 200 2.38 -21.78 20.20
#